data_AF-A0A2N8BS86-F1
#
_entry.id   AF-A0A2N8BS86-F1
#
_cell.length_a   1.000
_cell.length_b   1.000
_cell.length_c   1.000
_cell.angle_alpha   90.00
_cell.angle_beta   90.00
_cell.angle_gamma   90.00
#
_symmetry.space_group_name_H-M   'P 1'
#
loop_
_entity.id
_entity.type
_entity.pdbx_description
1 polymer ?
#
loop_
_entity_poly.entity_id
_entity_poly.type
_entity_poly.pdbx_seq_one_letter_code
_entity_poly.pdbx_strand_id
1 'polypeptide(L)'
;VEYDISRITVRKAIGGLVEEGLLTRRRGAGTFVTGRVEKSFSKLSSFSEDMAARGKTASSSWISRAAGTVDPDEAMSLGLSPGTPVYRFH
;
A
#
# COMPACT_ATOMS: atom_id res chain seq x y z
N VAL A 1 -11.32 33.45 4.40
CA VAL A 1 -9.90 33.05 4.54
C VAL A 1 -9.88 32.03 5.65
N GLU A 2 -9.81 30.74 5.30
CA GLU A 2 -10.08 29.65 6.25
C GLU A 2 -8.91 29.40 7.21
N TYR A 3 -7.71 29.88 6.85
CA TYR A 3 -6.50 29.84 7.66
C TYR A 3 -5.68 31.14 7.44
N ASP A 4 -5.22 31.80 8.50
CA ASP A 4 -4.41 33.02 8.46
C ASP A 4 -2.95 32.72 8.07
N ILE A 5 -2.76 32.19 6.86
CA ILE A 5 -1.48 31.70 6.35
C ILE A 5 -1.20 32.30 4.98
N SER A 6 0.06 32.65 4.72
CA SER A 6 0.46 33.22 3.42
C SER A 6 0.21 32.23 2.27
N ARG A 7 -0.25 32.75 1.11
CA ARG A 7 -0.43 31.96 -0.12
C ARG A 7 0.86 31.26 -0.57
N ILE A 8 2.02 31.88 -0.30
CA ILE A 8 3.34 31.32 -0.63
C ILE A 8 3.59 30.07 0.20
N THR A 9 3.26 30.09 1.49
CA THR A 9 3.38 28.95 2.40
C THR A 9 2.53 27.78 1.92
N VAL A 10 1.25 28.03 1.60
CA VAL A 10 0.35 26.99 1.08
C VAL A 10 0.88 26.42 -0.24
N ARG A 11 1.35 27.26 -1.16
CA ARG A 11 1.90 26.83 -2.45
C ARG A 11 3.16 25.98 -2.29
N LYS A 12 4.01 26.31 -1.32
CA LYS A 12 5.22 25.55 -0.99
C LYS A 12 4.87 24.17 -0.43
N ALA A 13 3.93 24.09 0.51
CA ALA A 13 3.46 22.83 1.07
C ALA A 13 2.83 21.92 0.00
N ILE A 14 1.94 22.46 -0.84
CA ILE A 14 1.37 21.72 -1.97
C ILE A 14 2.45 21.28 -2.96
N GLY A 15 3.47 22.12 -3.19
CA GLY A 15 4.63 21.77 -4.01
C GLY A 15 5.35 20.52 -3.50
N GLY A 16 5.67 20.48 -2.20
CA GLY A 16 6.31 19.32 -1.57
C GLY A 16 5.49 18.04 -1.72
N LEU A 17 4.17 18.11 -1.48
CA LEU A 17 3.29 16.94 -1.65
C LEU A 17 3.19 16.45 -3.11
N VAL A 18 3.38 17.34 -4.09
CA VAL A 18 3.46 16.96 -5.51
C VAL A 18 4.81 16.29 -5.81
N GLU A 19 5.90 16.79 -5.24
CA GLU A 19 7.24 16.17 -5.38
C GLU A 19 7.30 14.79 -4.74
N GLU A 20 6.65 14.59 -3.59
CA GLU A 20 6.49 13.29 -2.93
C GLU A 20 5.51 12.35 -3.66
N GLY A 21 4.85 12.83 -4.72
CA GLY A 21 3.91 12.03 -5.52
C GLY A 21 2.56 11.78 -4.85
N LEU A 22 2.28 12.41 -3.70
CA LEU A 22 1.00 12.31 -2.98
C LEU A 22 -0.10 13.13 -3.64
N LEU A 23 0.28 14.19 -4.35
CA LEU A 23 -0.63 15.02 -5.16
C LEU A 23 -0.18 15.06 -6.63
N THR A 24 -1.13 15.27 -7.53
CA THR A 24 -0.89 15.55 -8.95
C THR A 24 -1.48 16.89 -9.35
N ARG A 25 -0.75 17.66 -10.15
CA ARG A 25 -1.21 18.95 -10.67
C ARG A 25 -1.68 18.80 -12.12
N ARG A 26 -2.92 19.16 -12.39
CA ARG A 26 -3.48 19.22 -13.75
C ARG A 26 -3.62 20.68 -14.16
N ARG A 27 -2.93 21.06 -15.25
CA ARG A 27 -2.93 22.45 -15.75
C ARG A 27 -4.37 22.92 -16.01
N GLY A 28 -4.76 24.05 -15.44
CA GLY A 28 -6.11 24.63 -15.57
C GLY A 28 -7.20 23.96 -14.72
N ALA A 29 -6.97 22.76 -14.18
CA ALA A 29 -7.97 22.01 -13.40
C ALA A 29 -7.69 21.98 -11.89
N GLY A 30 -6.45 22.25 -11.45
CA GLY A 30 -6.09 22.33 -10.03
C GLY A 30 -5.15 21.21 -9.56
N THR A 31 -5.16 20.93 -8.26
CA THR A 31 -4.34 19.91 -7.61
C THR A 31 -5.23 18.81 -7.04
N PHE A 32 -4.88 17.56 -7.27
CA PHE A 32 -5.69 16.38 -6.91
C PHE A 32 -4.85 15.39 -6.11
N VAL A 33 -5.49 14.58 -5.27
CA VAL A 33 -4.81 13.48 -4.56
C VAL A 33 -4.43 12.40 -5.57
N THR A 34 -3.19 11.89 -5.49
CA THR A 34 -2.75 10.77 -6.31
C THR A 34 -3.56 9.53 -5.95
N GLY A 35 -4.07 8.82 -6.97
CA GLY A 35 -4.99 7.70 -6.78
C GLY A 35 -4.40 6.57 -5.92
N ARG A 36 -5.23 6.03 -5.03
CA ARG A 36 -4.93 4.79 -4.30
C ARG A 36 -4.79 3.64 -5.30
N VAL A 37 -3.92 2.68 -5.03
CA VAL A 37 -3.91 1.42 -5.79
C VAL A 37 -5.23 0.70 -5.51
N GLU A 38 -6.20 0.81 -6.42
CA GLU A 38 -7.43 0.03 -6.35
C GLU A 38 -7.15 -1.38 -6.85
N LYS A 39 -7.25 -2.40 -5.97
CA LYS A 39 -7.17 -3.80 -6.38
C LYS A 39 -8.54 -4.26 -6.85
N SER A 40 -8.61 -4.76 -8.08
CA SER A 40 -9.79 -5.48 -8.55
C SER A 40 -9.77 -6.88 -7.96
N PHE A 41 -10.78 -7.25 -7.17
CA PHE A 41 -10.92 -8.59 -6.58
C PHE A 41 -11.53 -9.63 -7.54
N SER A 42 -11.78 -9.23 -8.80
CA SER A 42 -12.36 -10.12 -9.83
C SER A 42 -11.41 -11.23 -10.30
N LYS A 43 -10.11 -11.11 -10.02
CA LYS A 43 -9.09 -12.08 -10.41
C LYS A 43 -8.15 -12.34 -9.24
N LEU A 44 -7.79 -13.62 -9.06
CA LEU A 44 -6.75 -14.00 -8.13
C LEU A 44 -5.38 -13.73 -8.78
N SER A 45 -4.68 -12.74 -8.25
CA SER A 45 -3.32 -12.34 -8.64
C SER A 45 -2.50 -11.97 -7.40
N SER A 46 -1.21 -12.27 -7.47
CA SER A 46 -0.23 -11.83 -6.48
C SER A 46 -0.03 -10.32 -6.55
N PHE A 47 0.43 -9.73 -5.45
CA PHE A 47 0.74 -8.29 -5.41
C PHE A 47 1.75 -7.88 -6.48
N SER A 48 2.78 -8.69 -6.71
CA SER A 48 3.82 -8.42 -7.71
C SER A 48 3.26 -8.38 -9.13
N GLU A 49 2.35 -9.30 -9.47
CA GLU A 49 1.66 -9.30 -10.77
C GLU A 49 0.78 -8.05 -10.94
N ASP A 50 0.06 -7.66 -9.89
CA ASP A 50 -0.78 -6.45 -9.89
C ASP A 50 0.04 -5.18 -10.13
N MET A 51 1.25 -5.10 -9.55
CA MET A 51 2.15 -3.97 -9.73
C MET A 51 2.76 -3.95 -11.13
N ALA A 52 3.22 -5.11 -11.61
CA ALA A 52 3.80 -5.25 -12.94
C ALA A 52 2.80 -4.86 -14.04
N ALA A 53 1.54 -5.31 -13.92
CA ALA A 53 0.46 -4.94 -14.85
C ALA A 53 0.17 -3.43 -14.91
N ARG A 54 0.60 -2.68 -13.90
CA ARG A 54 0.48 -1.21 -13.81
C ARG A 54 1.77 -0.47 -14.16
N GLY A 55 2.81 -1.17 -14.60
CA GLY A 55 4.14 -0.60 -14.85
C GLY A 55 4.82 -0.11 -13.57
N LYS A 56 4.50 -0.71 -12.42
CA LYS A 56 5.13 -0.41 -11.12
C LYS A 56 6.08 -1.54 -10.72
N THR A 57 7.15 -1.19 -10.03
CA THR A 57 8.08 -2.16 -9.44
C THR A 57 7.63 -2.51 -8.02
N ALA A 58 7.30 -3.77 -7.79
CA ALA A 58 6.98 -4.25 -6.44
C ALA A 58 8.25 -4.42 -5.59
N SER A 59 8.17 -4.09 -4.30
CA SER A 59 9.19 -4.39 -3.31
C SER A 59 8.52 -4.85 -2.02
N SER A 60 9.28 -5.56 -1.18
CA SER A 60 8.83 -6.01 0.14
C SER A 60 9.93 -5.77 1.17
N SER A 61 9.50 -5.57 2.42
CA SER A 61 10.39 -5.54 3.58
C SER A 61 9.73 -6.34 4.69
N TRP A 62 10.52 -7.12 5.43
CA TRP A 62 9.99 -7.90 6.55
C TRP A 62 9.71 -6.98 7.73
N ILE A 63 8.46 -6.94 8.18
CA ILE A 63 8.08 -6.28 9.43
C ILE A 63 8.23 -7.27 10.58
N SER A 64 7.63 -8.45 10.44
CA SER A 64 7.83 -9.60 11.32
C SER A 64 7.93 -10.90 10.52
N ARG A 65 8.76 -11.82 10.99
CA ARG A 65 8.89 -13.16 10.45
C ARG A 65 9.14 -14.15 11.57
N ALA A 66 8.25 -15.12 11.73
CA ALA A 66 8.36 -16.16 12.73
C ALA A 66 8.18 -17.55 12.10
N ALA A 67 9.02 -18.50 12.52
CA ALA A 67 8.78 -19.91 12.29
C ALA A 67 8.18 -20.51 13.57
N GLY A 68 7.28 -21.47 13.42
CA GLY A 68 6.71 -22.18 14.56
C GLY A 68 5.95 -23.41 14.11
N THR A 69 5.27 -24.04 15.05
CA THR A 69 4.25 -25.05 14.74
C THR A 69 2.90 -24.37 14.55
N VAL A 70 2.04 -25.03 13.76
CA VAL A 70 0.66 -24.60 13.55
C VAL A 70 -0.08 -24.49 14.88
N ASP A 71 -0.83 -23.40 15.05
CA ASP A 71 -1.76 -23.26 16.17
C ASP A 71 -3.15 -23.86 15.83
N PRO A 72 -4.07 -24.01 16.81
CA PRO A 72 -5.37 -24.62 16.54
C PRO A 72 -6.22 -23.89 15.48
N ASP A 73 -6.15 -22.56 15.42
CA ASP A 73 -6.96 -21.76 14.49
C ASP A 73 -6.43 -21.88 13.06
N GLU A 74 -5.11 -21.85 12.91
CA GLU A 74 -4.41 -22.11 11.66
C GLU A 74 -4.63 -23.54 11.16
N ALA A 75 -4.60 -24.53 12.07
CA ALA A 75 -4.83 -25.93 11.73
C ALA A 75 -6.23 -26.13 11.13
N MET A 76 -7.25 -25.52 11.72
CA MET A 76 -8.61 -25.54 11.18
C MET A 76 -8.74 -24.76 9.87
N SER A 77 -8.15 -23.57 9.78
CA SER A 77 -8.30 -22.69 8.61
C SER A 77 -7.54 -23.19 7.38
N LEU A 78 -6.38 -23.80 7.59
CA LEU A 78 -5.48 -24.26 6.53
C LEU A 78 -5.53 -25.79 6.32
N GLY A 79 -6.26 -26.53 7.16
CA GLY A 79 -6.39 -27.99 7.08
C GLY A 79 -5.08 -28.73 7.42
N LEU A 80 -4.32 -28.23 8.39
CA LEU A 80 -3.00 -28.75 8.75
C LEU A 80 -3.05 -29.61 10.02
N SER A 81 -2.17 -30.60 10.10
CA SER A 81 -2.03 -31.46 11.28
C SER A 81 -1.28 -30.75 12.42
N PRO A 82 -1.58 -31.07 13.69
CA PRO A 82 -0.80 -30.55 14.82
C PRO A 82 0.69 -30.85 14.67
N GLY A 83 1.53 -29.85 14.99
CA GLY A 83 3.00 -29.96 14.85
C GLY A 83 3.54 -29.68 13.45
N THR A 84 2.69 -29.45 12.44
CA THR A 84 3.16 -28.99 11.12
C THR A 84 3.91 -27.66 11.25
N PRO A 85 5.12 -27.53 10.67
CA PRO A 85 5.86 -26.28 10.68
C PRO A 85 5.20 -25.24 9.78
N VAL A 86 5.05 -24.01 10.28
CA VAL A 86 4.45 -22.87 9.58
C VAL A 86 5.37 -21.64 9.67
N TYR A 87 5.24 -20.76 8.68
CA TYR A 87 5.85 -19.43 8.69
C TYR A 87 4.76 -18.37 8.77
N ARG A 88 4.92 -17.45 9.73
CA ARG A 88 4.06 -16.28 9.89
C ARG A 88 4.81 -15.03 9.46
N PHE A 89 4.15 -14.21 8.66
CA PHE A 89 4.64 -12.90 8.24
C PHE A 89 3.63 -11.86 8.74
N HIS A 90 3.94 -11.16 9.83
CA HIS A 90 3.09 -10.12 10.45
C HIS A 90 3.61 -8.72 10.12
#